data_AF-A0A956UNL7-F1
#
_entry.id   AF-A0A956UNL7-F1
#
_cell.length_a   1.000
_cell.length_b   1.000
_cell.length_c   1.000
_cell.angle_alpha   90.00
_cell.angle_beta   90.00
_cell.angle_gamma   90.00
#
_symmetry.space_group_name_H-M   'P 1'
#
loop_
_entity.id
_entity.type
_entity.pdbx_description
1 polymer ?
#
loop_
_entity_poly.entity_id
_entity_poly.type
_entity_poly.pdbx_seq_one_letter_code
_entity_poly.pdbx_strand_id
1 'polypeptide(L)' 'MIELTRIDGTTFYLNPDLIEVVEATHDTHVSLTNGHKYVCRESPEIIVQRIAEFRRASTGTFRRIA' A
#
# COMPACT_ATOMS: atom_id res chain seq x y z
N MET A 1 7.53 2.91 1.10
CA MET A 1 6.76 1.90 1.85
C MET A 1 5.48 2.53 2.34
N ILE A 2 4.36 1.83 2.29
CA ILE A 2 3.08 2.25 2.88
C ILE A 2 2.86 1.50 4.20
N GLU A 3 2.37 2.19 5.22
CA GLU A 3 1.97 1.56 6.48
C GLU A 3 0.60 0.90 6.29
N LEU A 4 0.40 -0.29 6.86
CA LEU A 4 -0.86 -1.02 6.90
C LEU A 4 -1.00 -1.72 8.24
N THR A 5 -2.24 -2.07 8.61
CA THR A 5 -2.56 -2.72 9.87
C THR A 5 -3.24 -4.05 9.61
N ARG A 6 -2.65 -5.13 10.13
CA ARG A 6 -3.28 -6.45 10.10
C ARG A 6 -4.52 -6.48 10.99
N ILE A 7 -5.36 -7.48 10.76
CA ILE A 7 -6.55 -7.71 11.58
C ILE A 7 -6.22 -7.97 13.07
N ASP A 8 -5.04 -8.52 13.35
CA ASP A 8 -4.51 -8.76 14.70
C ASP A 8 -4.00 -7.48 15.40
N GLY A 9 -4.05 -6.32 14.73
CA GLY A 9 -3.59 -5.03 15.25
C GLY A 9 -2.10 -4.75 15.04
N THR A 10 -1.35 -5.69 14.46
CA THR A 10 0.07 -5.49 14.15
C THR A 10 0.21 -4.55 12.96
N THR A 11 0.98 -3.48 13.14
CA THR A 11 1.34 -2.56 12.06
C THR A 11 2.52 -3.12 11.27
N PHE A 12 2.50 -2.92 9.96
CA PHE A 12 3.59 -3.33 9.08
C PHE A 12 3.72 -2.39 7.90
N TYR A 13 4.92 -2.38 7.31
CA TYR A 13 5.23 -1.58 6.13
C TYR A 13 5.31 -2.48 4.91
N LEU A 14 4.53 -2.14 3.88
CA LEU A 14 4.48 -2.89 2.63
C LEU A 14 5.06 -2.06 1.49
N ASN A 15 5.77 -2.72 0.58
CA ASN A 15 6.18 -2.09 -0.67
C ASN A 15 4.97 -2.03 -1.62
N PRO A 16 4.45 -0.84 -1.95
CA PRO A 16 3.28 -0.72 -2.81
C PRO A 16 3.53 -1.16 -4.26
N ASP A 17 4.78 -1.19 -4.72
CA ASP A 17 5.11 -1.64 -6.08
C ASP A 17 5.04 -3.17 -6.24
N LEU A 18 4.94 -3.91 -5.14
CA LEU A 18 4.75 -5.37 -5.16
C LEU A 18 3.27 -5.77 -5.09
N ILE A 19 2.36 -4.82 -4.88
CA ILE A 19 0.93 -5.10 -4.79
C ILE A 19 0.40 -5.37 -6.19
N GLU A 20 -0.23 -6.53 -6.35
CA GLU A 20 -0.86 -6.95 -7.59
C GLU A 20 -2.35 -6.63 -7.60
N VAL A 21 -3.05 -6.98 -6.52
CA VAL A 21 -4.51 -6.80 -6.41
C VAL A 21 -4.88 -6.38 -4.99
N VAL A 22 -5.84 -5.45 -4.87
CA VAL A 22 -6.48 -5.08 -3.61
C VAL A 22 -8.00 -5.30 -3.76
N GLU A 23 -8.57 -6.15 -2.92
CA GLU A 23 -9.99 -6.54 -2.99
C GLU A 23 -10.67 -6.26 -1.65
N ALA A 24 -11.84 -5.61 -1.67
CA ALA A 24 -12.70 -5.48 -0.51
C ALA A 24 -13.68 -6.65 -0.45
N THR A 25 -13.59 -7.44 0.61
CA THR A 25 -14.62 -8.43 0.96
C THR A 25 -15.30 -7.98 2.26
N HIS A 26 -15.15 -8.72 3.36
CA HIS A 26 -15.47 -8.24 4.71
C HIS A 26 -14.32 -7.40 5.28
N ASP A 27 -13.10 -7.88 5.04
CA ASP A 27 -11.83 -7.19 5.25
C ASP A 27 -11.15 -6.94 3.90
N THR A 28 -10.06 -6.18 3.89
CA THR A 28 -9.32 -5.90 2.66
C THR A 28 -8.21 -6.92 2.46
N HIS A 29 -8.23 -7.58 1.30
CA HIS A 29 -7.21 -8.53 0.90
C HIS A 29 -6.22 -7.85 -0.06
N VAL A 30 -4.93 -7.96 0.26
CA VAL A 30 -3.83 -7.46 -0.57
C VAL A 30 -3.02 -8.65 -1.06
N SER A 31 -3.07 -8.88 -2.37
CA SER A 31 -2.28 -9.92 -3.04
C SER A 31 -1.03 -9.29 -3.63
N LEU A 32 0.13 -9.91 -3.39
CA LEU A 32 1.40 -9.51 -3.96
C LEU A 32 1.77 -10.33 -5.20
N THR A 33 2.62 -9.77 -6.04
CA THR A 33 3.14 -10.41 -7.26
C THR A 33 3.94 -11.69 -7.02
N ASN A 34 4.41 -11.91 -5.79
CA ASN A 34 5.10 -13.13 -5.37
C ASN A 34 4.15 -14.23 -4.83
N GLY A 35 2.83 -14.02 -4.91
CA GLY A 35 1.82 -14.94 -4.40
C GLY A 35 1.51 -14.81 -2.90
N HIS A 36 2.20 -13.94 -2.16
CA HIS A 36 1.89 -13.68 -0.76
C HIS A 36 0.61 -12.85 -0.64
N LYS A 37 -0.16 -13.10 0.42
CA LYS A 37 -1.42 -12.41 0.69
C LYS A 37 -1.44 -11.84 2.10
N TYR A 38 -1.99 -10.64 2.24
CA TYR A 38 -2.19 -9.96 3.51
C TYR A 38 -3.65 -9.57 3.67
N VAL A 39 -4.15 -9.66 4.90
CA VAL A 39 -5.48 -9.16 5.26
C VAL A 39 -5.29 -7.95 6.16
N CYS A 40 -5.86 -6.82 5.74
CA CYS A 40 -5.68 -5.52 6.36
C CYS A 40 -7.02 -4.93 6.78
N ARG A 41 -7.00 -4.06 7.79
CA ARG A 41 -8.19 -3.36 8.30
C ARG A 41 -8.55 -2.14 7.47
N GLU A 42 -7.58 -1.57 6.76
CA GLU A 42 -7.80 -0.41 5.90
C GLU A 42 -8.61 -0.77 4.66
N SER A 43 -9.61 0.04 4.33
CA SER A 43 -10.37 -0.08 3.08
C SER A 43 -9.46 0.11 1.86
N PRO A 44 -9.80 -0.48 0.69
CA PRO A 44 -8.99 -0.34 -0.53
C PRO A 44 -8.71 1.11 -0.90
N GLU A 45 -9.67 2.00 -0.67
CA GLU A 45 -9.60 3.44 -0.93
C GLU A 45 -8.42 4.09 -0.20
N ILE A 46 -8.26 3.77 1.09
CA ILE A 46 -7.16 4.26 1.94
C ILE A 46 -5.82 3.71 1.46
N ILE A 47 -5.78 2.43 1.07
CA ILE A 47 -4.57 1.81 0.53
C ILE A 47 -4.15 2.51 -0.76
N VAL A 48 -5.09 2.72 -1.69
CA VAL A 48 -4.84 3.43 -2.95
C VAL A 48 -4.38 4.87 -2.70
N GLN A 49 -4.99 5.57 -1.74
CA GLN A 49 -4.56 6.91 -1.37
C GLN A 49 -3.11 6.91 -0.85
N ARG A 50 -2.77 6.01 0.08
CA ARG A 50 -1.39 5.87 0.61
C ARG A 50 -0.39 5.55 -0.49
N ILE A 51 -0.77 4.71 -1.47
CA ILE A 51 0.06 4.43 -2.66
C ILE A 51 0.27 5.71 -3.48
N ALA A 52 -0.78 6.48 -3.74
CA ALA A 52 -0.69 7.72 -4.50
C ALA A 52 0.20 8.77 -3.78
N GLU A 53 0.05 8.90 -2.47
CA GLU A 53 0.90 9.76 -1.64
C GLU A 53 2.36 9.32 -1.66
N PHE A 54 2.61 8.02 -1.52
CA PHE A 54 3.96 7.45 -1.64
C PHE A 54 4.57 7.75 -3.02
N ARG A 55 3.81 7.56 -4.11
CA ARG A 55 4.28 7.85 -5.47
C ARG A 55 4.55 9.33 -5.67
N ARG A 56 3.71 10.23 -5.18
CA ARG A 56 3.94 11.69 -5.24
C ARG A 56 5.20 12.11 -4.50
N ALA A 57 5.41 11.56 -3.29
CA ALA A 57 6.62 11.83 -2.51
C ALA A 57 7.88 11.27 -3.19
N SER A 58 7.80 10.05 -3.75
CA SER A 58 8.93 9.39 -4.42
C SER A 58 9.25 10.01 -5.79
N THR A 59 8.25 10.56 -6.48
CA THR A 59 8.40 11.26 -7.77
C THR A 59 8.75 12.74 -7.56
N GLY A 60 9.12 13.13 -6.33
CA GLY A 60 9.56 14.47 -5.96
C GLY A 60 10.76 14.93 -6.77
N THR A 61 10.47 15.49 -7.95
CA THR A 61 11.16 16.56 -8.66
C THR A 61 12.65 16.63 -8.34
N PHE A 62 13.48 16.06 -9.22
CA PHE A 62 14.79 16.64 -9.49
C PHE A 62 14.54 18.11 -9.85
N ARG A 63 14.47 18.97 -8.84
CA ARG A 63 14.48 20.41 -9.04
C ARG A 63 15.86 20.63 -9.59
N ARG A 64 15.95 20.75 -10.92
CA ARG A 64 17.13 21.25 -11.60
C ARG A 64 17.49 22.54 -10.88
N ILE A 65 18.50 22.46 -10.03
CA ILE A 65 19.25 23.61 -9.58
C ILE A 65 19.87 24.18 -10.86
N ALA A 66 19.27 25.26 -11.34
CA ALA A 66 19.84 26.12 -12.37
C ALA A 66 20.80 27.10 -11.67
#